data_AF-A0A1R1X7K5-F1
#
_entry.id   AF-A0A1R1X7K5-F1
#
_cell.length_a   1.000
_cell.length_b   1.000
_cell.length_c   1.000
_cell.angle_alpha   90.00
_cell.angle_beta   90.00
_cell.angle_gamma   90.00
#
_symmetry.space_group_name_H-M   'P 1'
#
loop_
_entity.id
_entity.type
_entity.pdbx_description
1 polymer ?
#
loop_
_entity_poly.entity_id
_entity_poly.type
_entity_poly.pdbx_seq_one_letter_code
_entity_poly.pdbx_strand_id
1 'polypeptide(L)'
;MSDSDSDYNQRIEHTQSIANEPEVDKRSVIYSLKSLDQEIDSLKNCIKTAIDSSVLSSLDLKESMGNNTPLIDYEKIIKDLADENENIQILKTSLSEIQDFDLEYGKLDWYKDYKSQLWEITNFGEPMPPIFDDCDSGSDEDIVVQSMTTNFKCPLTTKIFESPMT
;
A
#
# COMPACT_ATOMS: atom_id res chain seq x y z
N MET A 1 -58.68 8.74 0.82
CA MET A 1 -58.29 9.07 -0.57
C MET A 1 -57.17 10.10 -0.51
N SER A 2 -56.00 9.72 0.01
CA SER A 2 -54.92 10.68 0.32
C SER A 2 -53.51 10.15 0.03
N ASP A 3 -53.36 8.91 -0.45
CA ASP A 3 -52.05 8.27 -0.62
C ASP A 3 -51.49 8.42 -2.05
N SER A 4 -52.28 8.88 -3.03
CA SER A 4 -51.82 9.00 -4.43
C SER A 4 -51.01 10.26 -4.73
N ASP A 5 -51.12 11.31 -3.92
CA ASP A 5 -50.41 12.58 -4.15
C ASP A 5 -48.95 12.51 -3.64
N SER A 6 -48.68 11.67 -2.63
CA SER A 6 -47.33 11.44 -2.11
C SER A 6 -46.42 10.78 -3.15
N ASP A 7 -46.92 9.72 -3.79
CA ASP A 7 -46.19 8.96 -4.81
C ASP A 7 -45.90 9.79 -6.07
N TYR A 8 -46.80 10.72 -6.41
CA TYR A 8 -46.63 11.61 -7.55
C TYR A 8 -45.52 12.64 -7.29
N ASN A 9 -45.50 13.26 -6.11
CA ASN A 9 -44.48 14.22 -5.72
C ASN A 9 -43.08 13.58 -5.63
N GLN A 10 -43.00 12.35 -5.11
CA GLN A 10 -41.73 11.63 -4.99
C GLN A 10 -41.12 11.26 -6.36
N ARG A 11 -41.96 10.99 -7.37
CA ARG A 11 -41.50 10.79 -8.76
C ARG A 11 -41.02 12.08 -9.42
N ILE A 12 -41.65 13.22 -9.12
CA ILE A 12 -41.21 14.53 -9.62
C ILE A 12 -39.85 14.91 -9.02
N GLU A 13 -39.66 14.72 -7.71
CA GLU A 13 -38.36 14.99 -7.07
C GLU A 13 -37.26 14.07 -7.61
N HIS A 14 -37.53 12.78 -7.81
CA HIS A 14 -36.57 11.84 -8.37
C HIS A 14 -36.20 12.19 -9.82
N THR A 15 -37.15 12.63 -10.65
CA THR A 15 -36.87 13.03 -12.04
C THR A 15 -36.14 14.36 -12.12
N GLN A 16 -36.40 15.31 -11.22
CA GLN A 16 -35.63 16.55 -11.09
C GLN A 16 -34.20 16.29 -10.59
N SER A 17 -34.01 15.31 -9.70
CA SER A 17 -32.67 14.92 -9.23
C SER A 17 -31.81 14.31 -10.34
N ILE A 18 -32.40 13.55 -11.27
CA ILE A 18 -31.68 12.98 -12.42
C ILE A 18 -31.33 14.08 -13.45
N ALA A 19 -32.20 15.06 -13.65
CA ALA A 19 -31.96 16.16 -14.59
C ALA A 19 -30.89 17.17 -14.12
N ASN A 20 -30.52 17.13 -12.84
CA ASN A 20 -29.52 18.01 -12.23
C ASN A 20 -28.14 17.34 -12.05
N GLU A 21 -27.89 16.17 -12.67
CA GLU A 21 -26.52 15.66 -12.74
C GLU A 21 -25.64 16.66 -13.51
N PRO A 22 -24.47 17.05 -12.97
CA PRO A 22 -23.58 17.97 -13.66
C PRO A 22 -23.14 17.33 -14.97
N GLU A 23 -23.65 17.84 -16.09
CA GLU A 23 -23.24 17.42 -17.42
C GLU A 23 -21.74 17.67 -17.56
N VAL A 24 -20.96 16.60 -17.43
CA VAL A 24 -19.49 16.67 -17.56
C VAL A 24 -19.20 17.18 -18.97
N ASP A 25 -18.59 18.36 -19.05
CA ASP A 25 -18.21 18.95 -20.33
C ASP A 25 -17.19 18.05 -21.03
N LYS A 26 -17.69 17.26 -21.99
CA LYS A 26 -16.90 16.33 -22.79
C LYS A 26 -15.72 17.02 -23.47
N ARG A 27 -15.83 18.31 -23.80
CA ARG A 27 -14.74 19.08 -24.39
C ARG A 27 -13.63 19.30 -23.38
N SER A 28 -13.97 19.69 -22.15
CA SER A 28 -13.01 19.84 -21.05
C SER A 28 -12.22 18.54 -20.82
N VAL A 29 -12.90 17.39 -20.76
CA VAL A 29 -12.24 16.08 -20.61
C VAL A 29 -11.29 15.79 -21.78
N ILE A 30 -11.71 16.05 -23.01
CA ILE A 30 -10.87 15.85 -24.20
C ILE A 30 -9.61 16.74 -24.16
N TYR A 31 -9.73 17.99 -23.72
CA TYR A 31 -8.59 18.88 -23.58
C TYR A 31 -7.61 18.38 -22.51
N SER A 32 -8.12 17.96 -21.35
CA SER A 32 -7.29 17.38 -20.29
C SER A 32 -6.55 16.14 -20.77
N LEU A 33 -7.21 15.24 -21.52
CA LEU A 33 -6.57 14.05 -22.08
C LEU A 33 -5.46 14.40 -23.09
N LYS A 34 -5.68 15.39 -23.96
CA LYS A 34 -4.64 15.85 -24.90
C LYS A 34 -3.45 16.49 -24.17
N SER A 35 -3.71 17.25 -23.12
CA SER A 35 -2.65 17.84 -22.28
C SER A 35 -1.81 16.74 -21.63
N LEU A 36 -2.47 15.73 -21.06
CA LEU A 36 -1.81 14.59 -20.44
C LEU A 36 -0.93 13.82 -21.43
N ASP A 37 -1.40 13.61 -22.66
CA ASP A 37 -0.64 12.93 -23.72
C ASP A 37 0.64 13.72 -24.07
N GLN A 38 0.54 15.05 -24.15
CA GLN A 38 1.69 15.92 -24.37
C GLN A 38 2.69 15.88 -23.20
N GLU A 39 2.22 15.83 -21.96
CA GLU A 39 3.07 15.67 -20.78
C GLU A 39 3.80 14.33 -20.76
N ILE A 40 3.11 13.24 -21.13
CA ILE A 40 3.72 11.91 -21.25
C ILE A 40 4.86 11.92 -22.28
N ASP A 41 4.66 12.54 -23.44
CA ASP A 41 5.70 12.60 -24.47
C ASP A 41 6.88 13.49 -24.06
N SER A 42 6.61 14.58 -23.32
CA SER A 42 7.67 15.38 -22.71
C SER A 42 8.49 14.55 -21.71
N LEU A 43 7.83 13.80 -20.83
CA LEU A 43 8.48 12.97 -19.81
C LEU A 43 9.33 11.87 -20.45
N LYS A 44 8.84 11.21 -21.50
CA LYS A 44 9.61 10.21 -22.26
C LYS A 44 10.91 10.79 -22.82
N ASN A 45 10.85 12.02 -23.36
CA ASN A 45 12.03 12.69 -23.89
C ASN A 45 13.01 13.05 -22.77
N CYS A 46 12.53 13.55 -21.63
CA CYS A 46 13.38 13.83 -20.46
C CYS A 46 14.10 12.58 -19.95
N ILE A 47 13.38 11.45 -19.81
CA ILE A 47 13.95 10.17 -19.38
C ILE A 47 15.02 9.71 -20.37
N LYS A 48 14.73 9.77 -21.68
CA LYS A 48 15.70 9.41 -22.71
C LYS A 48 16.98 10.24 -22.60
N THR A 49 16.87 11.55 -22.50
CA THR A 49 18.04 12.44 -22.36
C THR A 49 18.81 12.20 -21.07
N ALA A 50 18.12 11.91 -19.96
CA ALA A 50 18.77 11.59 -18.69
C ALA A 50 19.57 10.28 -18.76
N ILE A 51 19.01 9.26 -19.40
CA ILE A 51 19.69 7.99 -19.63
C ILE A 51 20.92 8.20 -20.53
N ASP A 52 20.76 8.89 -21.67
CA ASP A 52 21.87 9.16 -22.60
C ASP A 52 23.01 9.93 -21.90
N SER A 53 22.68 10.93 -21.08
CA SER A 53 23.66 11.69 -20.30
C SER A 53 24.35 10.85 -19.22
N SER A 54 23.61 9.98 -18.53
CA SER A 54 24.16 9.08 -17.52
C SER A 54 25.12 8.05 -18.11
N VAL A 55 24.79 7.49 -19.29
CA VAL A 55 25.64 6.55 -20.00
C VAL A 55 26.93 7.23 -20.45
N LEU A 56 26.84 8.42 -21.06
CA LEU A 56 28.01 9.21 -21.46
C LEU A 56 28.92 9.51 -20.27
N SER A 57 28.35 10.00 -19.16
CA SER A 57 29.11 10.29 -17.94
C SER A 57 29.83 9.05 -17.38
N SER A 58 29.19 7.88 -17.47
CA SER A 58 29.77 6.61 -17.01
C SER A 58 30.91 6.14 -17.90
N LEU A 59 30.80 6.37 -19.22
CA LEU A 59 31.86 6.09 -20.18
C LEU A 59 33.05 7.02 -19.99
N ASP A 60 32.81 8.32 -19.82
CA ASP A 60 33.85 9.31 -19.53
C ASP A 60 34.60 8.99 -18.23
N LEU A 61 33.86 8.60 -17.17
CA LEU A 61 34.47 8.17 -15.91
C LEU A 61 35.37 6.94 -16.14
N LYS A 62 34.89 5.93 -16.87
CA LYS A 62 35.66 4.72 -17.19
C LYS A 62 36.91 5.03 -18.01
N GLU A 63 36.82 5.94 -18.98
CA GLU A 63 37.96 6.40 -19.77
C GLU A 63 38.98 7.14 -18.89
N SER A 64 38.50 8.02 -18.00
CA SER A 64 39.35 8.81 -17.10
C SER A 64 40.09 7.97 -16.05
N MET A 65 39.51 6.83 -15.63
CA MET A 65 40.13 5.95 -14.64
C MET A 65 41.30 5.14 -15.21
N GLY A 66 41.44 5.04 -16.54
CA GLY A 66 42.43 4.17 -17.18
C GLY A 66 42.33 2.71 -16.71
N ASN A 67 43.21 1.84 -17.18
CA ASN A 67 43.22 0.42 -16.78
C ASN A 67 43.62 0.17 -15.30
N ASN A 68 43.68 1.23 -14.48
CA ASN A 68 43.98 1.16 -13.06
C ASN A 68 42.67 1.26 -12.27
N THR A 69 41.77 0.31 -12.45
CA THR A 69 40.86 -0.03 -11.36
C THR A 69 41.76 -0.37 -10.16
N PRO A 70 41.65 0.31 -9.01
CA PRO A 70 42.22 -0.24 -7.79
C PRO A 70 41.66 -1.65 -7.69
N LEU A 71 42.53 -2.66 -7.59
CA LEU A 71 42.14 -4.05 -7.40
C LEU A 71 41.14 -4.05 -6.25
N ILE A 72 39.86 -4.12 -6.58
CA ILE A 72 38.79 -4.13 -5.59
C ILE A 72 39.09 -5.39 -4.78
N ASP A 73 39.48 -5.19 -3.53
CA ASP A 73 39.77 -6.29 -2.62
C ASP A 73 38.43 -6.92 -2.24
N TYR A 74 37.95 -7.76 -3.15
CA TYR A 74 36.69 -8.48 -2.99
C TYR A 74 36.69 -9.29 -1.70
N GLU A 75 37.86 -9.74 -1.23
CA GLU A 75 38.00 -10.45 0.05
C GLU A 75 37.66 -9.56 1.23
N LYS A 76 38.15 -8.31 1.23
CA LYS A 76 37.78 -7.31 2.24
C LYS A 76 36.27 -6.99 2.21
N ILE A 77 35.70 -6.75 1.03
CA ILE A 77 34.26 -6.44 0.90
C ILE A 77 33.40 -7.62 1.37
N ILE A 78 33.76 -8.85 0.99
CA ILE A 78 33.05 -10.06 1.42
C ILE A 78 33.14 -10.23 2.93
N LYS A 79 34.29 -9.94 3.53
CA LYS A 79 34.49 -10.02 4.98
C LYS A 79 33.65 -8.98 5.73
N ASP A 80 33.69 -7.73 5.29
CA ASP A 80 32.91 -6.64 5.90
C ASP A 80 31.40 -6.95 5.83
N LEU A 81 30.91 -7.51 4.71
CA LEU A 81 29.52 -7.95 4.54
C LEU A 81 29.16 -9.16 5.43
N ALA A 82 30.08 -10.10 5.62
CA ALA A 82 29.86 -11.26 6.48
C ALA A 82 29.74 -10.84 7.95
N ASP A 83 30.63 -9.94 8.41
CA ASP A 83 30.61 -9.39 9.76
C ASP A 83 29.32 -8.57 10.01
N GLU A 84 28.85 -7.81 9.03
CA GLU A 84 27.58 -7.08 9.12
C GLU A 84 26.37 -8.04 9.22
N ASN A 85 26.38 -9.12 8.44
CA ASN A 85 25.31 -10.12 8.50
C ASN A 85 25.29 -10.88 9.85
N GLU A 86 26.45 -11.17 10.44
CA GLU A 86 26.52 -11.76 11.78
C GLU A 86 25.94 -10.81 12.84
N ASN A 87 26.28 -9.52 12.78
CA ASN A 87 25.70 -8.52 13.67
C ASN A 87 24.18 -8.38 13.52
N ILE A 88 23.66 -8.45 12.30
CA ILE A 88 22.21 -8.45 12.04
C ILE A 88 21.55 -9.68 12.66
N GLN A 89 22.17 -10.86 12.59
CA GLN A 89 21.63 -12.07 13.21
C GLN A 89 21.58 -11.95 14.74
N ILE A 90 22.64 -11.41 15.35
CA ILE A 90 22.67 -11.16 16.81
C ILE A 90 21.54 -10.21 17.20
N LEU A 91 21.38 -9.09 16.48
CA LEU A 91 20.30 -8.13 16.74
C LEU A 91 18.91 -8.75 16.57
N LYS A 92 18.70 -9.60 15.55
CA LYS A 92 17.43 -10.30 15.36
C LYS A 92 17.10 -11.22 16.52
N THR A 93 18.08 -11.99 17.00
CA THR A 93 17.88 -12.88 18.16
C THR A 93 17.53 -12.07 19.40
N SER A 94 18.28 -10.99 19.70
CA SER A 94 17.98 -10.13 20.85
C SER A 94 16.62 -9.43 20.72
N LEU A 95 16.19 -9.07 19.50
CA LEU A 95 14.88 -8.47 19.28
C LEU A 95 13.75 -9.49 19.48
N SER A 96 13.94 -10.74 19.03
CA SER A 96 13.00 -11.84 19.30
C SER A 96 12.85 -12.09 20.79
N GLU A 97 13.95 -12.13 21.54
CA GLU A 97 13.92 -12.29 22.99
C GLU A 97 13.12 -11.16 23.67
N ILE A 98 13.30 -9.91 23.23
CA ILE A 98 12.54 -8.75 23.75
C ILE A 98 11.06 -8.82 23.36
N GLN A 99 10.73 -9.29 22.16
CA GLN A 99 9.36 -9.44 21.72
C GLN A 99 8.60 -10.48 22.55
N ASP A 100 9.29 -11.55 22.95
CA ASP A 100 8.72 -12.57 23.85
C ASP A 100 8.41 -12.02 25.25
N PHE A 101 9.15 -11.02 25.74
CA PHE A 101 8.83 -10.36 27.02
C PHE A 101 7.45 -9.68 26.99
N ASP A 102 7.08 -8.96 25.92
CA ASP A 102 5.76 -8.33 25.86
C ASP A 102 4.62 -9.36 25.77
N LEU A 103 4.87 -10.56 25.24
CA LEU A 103 3.91 -11.68 25.23
C LEU A 103 3.72 -12.33 26.60
N GLU A 104 4.77 -12.39 27.43
CA GLU A 104 4.69 -12.96 28.78
C GLU A 104 3.97 -12.01 29.75
N TYR A 105 4.36 -10.73 29.75
CA TYR A 105 3.78 -9.72 30.64
C TYR A 105 2.42 -9.21 30.13
N GLY A 106 2.15 -9.30 28.82
CA GLY A 106 0.86 -8.97 28.23
C GLY A 106 -0.30 -9.85 28.67
N LYS A 107 -0.04 -10.95 29.37
CA LYS A 107 -1.06 -11.80 30.01
C LYS A 107 -1.44 -11.33 31.42
N LEU A 108 -0.64 -10.47 32.04
CA LEU A 108 -0.85 -10.03 33.41
C LEU A 108 -1.72 -8.78 33.44
N ASP A 109 -2.88 -8.85 34.10
CA ASP A 109 -3.84 -7.74 34.16
C ASP A 109 -3.22 -6.44 34.70
N TRP A 110 -2.37 -6.55 35.74
CA TRP A 110 -1.69 -5.40 36.33
C TRP A 110 -0.74 -4.67 35.35
N TYR A 111 -0.17 -5.39 34.38
CA TYR A 111 0.72 -4.81 33.37
C TYR A 111 -0.08 -4.04 32.31
N LYS A 112 -1.25 -4.58 31.92
CA LYS A 112 -2.19 -3.91 31.02
C LYS A 112 -2.67 -2.59 31.62
N ASP A 113 -3.09 -2.62 32.88
CA ASP A 113 -3.55 -1.43 33.62
C ASP A 113 -2.45 -0.38 33.74
N TYR A 114 -1.23 -0.81 34.07
CA TYR A 114 -0.07 0.07 34.16
C TYR A 114 0.23 0.77 32.82
N LYS A 115 0.23 0.03 31.71
CA LYS A 115 0.47 0.58 30.37
C LYS A 115 -0.65 1.53 29.92
N SER A 116 -1.91 1.22 30.23
CA SER A 116 -3.05 2.10 29.95
C SER A 116 -2.92 3.43 30.67
N GLN A 117 -2.61 3.40 31.97
CA GLN A 117 -2.40 4.63 32.76
C GLN A 117 -1.24 5.46 32.23
N LEU A 118 -0.13 4.81 31.85
CA LEU A 118 1.01 5.50 31.27
C LEU A 118 0.64 6.17 29.93
N TRP A 119 -0.13 5.47 29.09
CA TRP A 119 -0.59 6.00 27.80
C TRP A 119 -1.51 7.21 27.96
N GLU A 120 -2.46 7.17 28.89
CA GLU A 120 -3.38 8.28 29.17
C GLU A 120 -2.64 9.55 29.60
N ILE A 121 -1.53 9.41 30.32
CA ILE A 121 -0.69 10.54 30.75
C ILE A 121 0.03 11.17 29.56
N THR A 122 0.53 10.37 28.63
CA THR A 122 1.33 10.86 27.49
C THR A 122 0.47 11.30 26.30
N ASN A 123 -0.68 10.68 26.08
CA ASN A 123 -1.53 10.86 24.90
C ASN A 123 -2.98 11.15 25.34
N PHE A 124 -3.19 12.35 25.88
CA PHE A 124 -4.48 12.75 26.44
C PHE A 124 -5.58 12.80 25.36
N GLY A 125 -6.62 11.99 25.54
CA GLY A 125 -7.79 11.96 24.64
C GLY A 125 -7.65 11.03 23.44
N GLU A 126 -6.51 10.34 23.29
CA GLU A 126 -6.33 9.31 22.27
C GLU A 126 -6.55 7.93 22.90
N PRO A 127 -7.38 7.06 22.31
CA PRO A 127 -7.54 5.70 22.80
C PRO A 127 -6.21 4.95 22.67
N MET A 128 -5.86 4.16 23.68
CA MET A 128 -4.65 3.34 23.63
C MET A 128 -4.74 2.36 22.46
N PRO A 129 -3.71 2.27 21.59
CA PRO A 129 -3.64 1.27 20.54
C PRO A 129 -3.76 -0.14 21.13
N PRO A 130 -4.26 -1.13 20.37
CA PRO A 130 -4.23 -2.51 20.81
C PRO A 130 -2.77 -2.98 20.93
N ILE A 131 -2.27 -3.10 22.16
CA ILE A 131 -0.91 -3.59 22.48
C ILE A 131 -0.91 -5.13 22.59
N PHE A 132 -2.06 -5.70 22.91
CA PHE A 132 -2.25 -7.13 23.06
C PHE A 132 -3.30 -7.54 22.04
N ASP A 133 -2.89 -8.32 21.04
CA ASP A 133 -3.85 -9.09 20.27
C ASP A 133 -4.58 -9.99 21.27
N ASP A 134 -5.92 -9.99 21.25
CA ASP A 134 -6.74 -10.86 22.09
C ASP A 134 -6.49 -12.32 21.73
N CYS A 135 -5.35 -12.87 22.16
CA CYS A 135 -4.97 -14.25 22.05
C CYS A 135 -5.71 -15.06 23.11
N ASP A 136 -7.04 -15.09 23.01
CA ASP A 136 -7.89 -16.08 23.65
C ASP A 136 -8.62 -16.92 22.57
N SER A 137 -7.84 -17.31 21.55
CA SER A 137 -8.24 -18.30 20.56
C SER A 137 -7.00 -19.08 20.12
N GLY A 138 -6.74 -20.18 20.82
CA GLY A 138 -5.80 -21.21 20.38
C GLY A 138 -6.27 -21.85 19.09
N SER A 139 -5.96 -21.22 17.96
CA SER A 139 -6.06 -21.80 16.63
C SER A 139 -4.97 -21.17 15.75
N ASP A 140 -3.78 -21.77 15.80
CA ASP A 140 -2.70 -21.60 14.82
C ASP A 140 -3.16 -22.10 13.43
N GLU A 141 -4.12 -21.41 12.82
CA GLU A 141 -4.39 -21.53 11.39
C GLU A 141 -4.35 -20.12 10.81
N ASP A 142 -3.15 -19.72 10.37
CA ASP A 142 -2.97 -18.62 9.44
C ASP A 142 -3.87 -18.89 8.22
N ILE A 143 -5.03 -18.22 8.15
CA ILE A 143 -5.85 -18.20 6.95
C ILE A 143 -5.07 -17.42 5.90
N VAL A 144 -4.30 -18.16 5.09
CA VAL A 144 -3.71 -17.65 3.86
C VAL A 144 -4.86 -17.39 2.90
N VAL A 145 -5.36 -16.16 2.86
CA VAL A 145 -6.34 -15.72 1.86
C VAL A 145 -5.61 -15.65 0.51
N GLN A 146 -5.56 -16.79 -0.19
CA GLN A 146 -5.09 -16.84 -1.56
C GLN A 146 -6.04 -15.99 -2.41
N SER A 147 -5.49 -15.02 -3.15
CA SER A 147 -6.28 -14.09 -3.97
C SER A 147 -7.20 -14.88 -4.92
N MET A 148 -8.50 -14.87 -4.65
CA MET A 148 -9.48 -15.50 -5.52
C MET A 148 -9.84 -14.53 -6.65
N THR A 149 -9.44 -14.84 -7.88
CA THR A 149 -9.95 -14.14 -9.05
C THR A 149 -11.36 -14.65 -9.35
N THR A 150 -12.38 -13.83 -9.08
CA THR A 150 -13.76 -14.15 -9.43
C THR A 150 -14.01 -13.86 -10.90
N ASN A 151 -14.48 -14.85 -11.66
CA ASN A 151 -14.86 -14.67 -13.06
C ASN A 151 -16.27 -14.08 -13.17
N PHE A 152 -16.40 -12.90 -13.79
CA PHE A 152 -17.70 -12.25 -14.05
C PHE A 152 -18.48 -12.85 -15.23
N LYS A 153 -18.09 -14.04 -15.70
CA LYS A 153 -18.74 -14.73 -16.83
C LYS A 153 -19.62 -15.85 -16.31
N CYS A 154 -20.83 -15.93 -16.84
CA CYS A 154 -21.72 -17.05 -16.58
C CYS A 154 -21.13 -18.35 -17.15
N PRO A 155 -21.00 -19.43 -16.37
CA PRO A 155 -20.40 -20.68 -16.83
C PRO A 155 -21.24 -21.37 -17.91
N LEU A 156 -22.53 -21.04 -18.03
CA LEU A 156 -23.43 -21.63 -19.03
C LEU A 156 -23.44 -20.87 -20.35
N THR A 157 -23.36 -19.54 -20.31
CA THR A 157 -23.51 -18.69 -21.50
C THR A 157 -22.20 -18.06 -21.96
N THR A 158 -21.15 -18.10 -21.14
CA THR A 158 -19.85 -17.44 -21.32
C THR A 158 -19.91 -15.90 -21.50
N LYS A 159 -21.10 -15.32 -21.31
CA LYS A 159 -21.37 -13.88 -21.32
C LYS A 159 -21.17 -13.29 -19.91
N ILE A 160 -20.94 -11.98 -19.86
CA ILE A 160 -20.89 -11.25 -18.58
C ILE A 160 -22.27 -11.31 -17.92
N PHE A 161 -22.32 -11.44 -16.59
CA PHE A 161 -23.58 -11.45 -15.86
C PHE A 161 -24.31 -10.11 -15.99
N GLU A 162 -25.53 -10.13 -16.51
CA GLU A 162 -26.43 -8.96 -16.53
C GLU A 162 -27.38 -8.95 -15.32
N SER A 163 -27.70 -10.12 -14.77
CA SER A 163 -28.53 -10.28 -13.57
C SER A 163 -28.05 -11.50 -12.77
N PRO A 164 -27.06 -11.34 -11.86
CA PRO A 164 -26.64 -12.44 -10.99
C PRO A 164 -27.79 -12.80 -10.05
N MET A 165 -28.06 -14.10 -9.91
CA MET A 165 -28.98 -14.62 -8.88
C MET A 165 -28.22 -14.66 -7.55
N THR A 166 -28.82 -14.14 -6.49
CA THR A 166 -28.32 -14.22 -5.10
C THR A 166 -28.76 -15.51 -4.43
#